data_AF-A0A8J8FQC1-F1
#
_entry.id   AF-A0A8J8FQC1-F1
#
_cell.length_a   1.000
_cell.length_b   1.000
_cell.length_c   1.000
_cell.angle_alpha   90.00
_cell.angle_beta   90.00
_cell.angle_gamma   90.00
#
_symmetry.space_group_name_H-M   'P 1'
#
loop_
_entity.id
_entity.type
_entity.pdbx_description
1 polymer ?
#
loop_
_entity_poly.entity_id
_entity_poly.type
_entity_poly.pdbx_seq_one_letter_code
_entity_poly.pdbx_strand_id
1 'polypeptide(L)'
;MDKFTVTQQGINHNEIPAFVANWFSGDEALENKEPDSLYYEASGGLDQLLICKIEWQNEKPDQERFNQIMDEAITAIDKWISDRM
;
A
#
# COMPACT_ATOMS: atom_id res chain seq x y z
N MET A 1 17.99 6.67 2.37
CA MET A 1 16.87 6.48 1.43
C MET A 1 15.68 6.11 2.29
N ASP A 2 14.53 6.74 2.07
CA ASP A 2 13.31 6.35 2.77
C ASP A 2 12.88 4.94 2.36
N LYS A 3 12.45 4.16 3.34
CA LYS A 3 12.02 2.77 3.17
C LYS A 3 10.87 2.66 2.17
N PHE A 4 9.96 3.62 2.21
CA PHE A 4 8.85 3.76 1.28
C PHE A 4 8.92 5.09 0.53
N THR A 5 8.61 5.06 -0.75
CA THR A 5 8.36 6.25 -1.56
C THR A 5 6.90 6.26 -1.98
N VAL A 6 6.13 7.16 -1.37
CA VAL A 6 4.70 7.33 -1.65
C VAL A 6 4.48 8.48 -2.63
N THR A 7 3.66 8.23 -3.64
CA THR A 7 3.24 9.18 -4.66
C THR A 7 1.71 9.22 -4.72
N GLN A 8 1.12 10.15 -5.47
CA GLN A 8 -0.35 10.29 -5.57
C GLN A 8 -1.09 9.04 -6.08
N GLN A 9 -0.41 8.13 -6.78
CA GLN A 9 -1.06 6.98 -7.44
C GLN A 9 -0.34 5.66 -7.15
N GLY A 10 0.69 5.67 -6.30
CA GLY A 10 1.50 4.48 -6.07
C GLY A 10 2.48 4.62 -4.92
N ILE A 11 2.93 3.46 -4.44
CA ILE A 11 3.86 3.27 -3.35
C ILE A 11 4.94 2.30 -3.79
N ASN A 12 6.19 2.67 -3.52
CA ASN A 12 7.36 1.83 -3.75
C ASN A 12 8.03 1.51 -2.44
N HIS A 13 8.35 0.25 -2.19
CA HIS A 13 9.23 -0.18 -1.11
C HIS A 13 10.63 -0.37 -1.65
N ASN A 14 11.57 0.44 -1.14
CA ASN A 14 12.94 0.52 -1.64
C ASN A 14 13.91 -0.45 -0.94
N GLU A 15 13.42 -1.23 0.05
CA GLU A 15 14.21 -2.24 0.75
C GLU A 15 13.84 -3.65 0.29
N ILE A 16 14.73 -4.62 0.50
CA ILE A 16 14.43 -6.01 0.17
C ILE A 16 13.43 -6.57 1.20
N PRO A 17 12.31 -7.16 0.78
CA PRO A 17 11.88 -7.37 -0.62
C PRO A 17 11.23 -6.12 -1.23
N ALA A 18 11.77 -5.66 -2.36
CA ALA A 18 11.30 -4.44 -3.00
C ALA A 18 10.04 -4.72 -3.81
N PHE A 19 9.09 -3.79 -3.76
CA PHE A 19 7.87 -3.85 -4.55
C PHE A 19 7.44 -2.47 -5.00
N VAL A 20 6.64 -2.47 -6.07
CA VAL A 20 5.88 -1.31 -6.52
C VAL A 20 4.41 -1.69 -6.49
N ALA A 21 3.55 -0.80 -6.05
CA ALA A 21 2.11 -1.03 -5.99
C ALA A 21 1.35 0.27 -6.22
N ASN A 22 0.09 0.14 -6.60
CA ASN A 22 -0.84 1.26 -6.65
C ASN A 22 -1.61 1.33 -5.35
N TRP A 23 -1.95 2.53 -4.92
CA TRP A 23 -2.83 2.73 -3.78
C TRP A 23 -3.95 3.70 -4.11
N PHE A 24 -5.08 3.50 -3.45
CA PHE A 24 -6.28 4.33 -3.55
C PHE A 24 -6.86 4.56 -2.16
N SER A 25 -7.49 5.71 -1.93
CA SER A 25 -8.15 6.06 -0.67
C SER A 25 -9.62 6.42 -0.86
N GLY A 26 -10.46 6.18 0.15
CA GLY A 26 -11.86 6.61 0.17
C GLY A 26 -12.72 5.95 -0.92
N ASP A 27 -13.48 6.75 -1.67
CA ASP A 27 -14.38 6.26 -2.72
C ASP A 27 -13.62 5.59 -3.89
N GLU A 28 -12.42 6.09 -4.23
CA GLU A 28 -11.61 5.48 -5.29
C GLU A 28 -11.16 4.06 -4.94
N ALA A 29 -10.95 3.78 -3.65
CA ALA A 29 -10.63 2.43 -3.15
C ALA A 29 -11.80 1.46 -3.35
N LEU A 30 -13.04 1.93 -3.26
CA LEU A 30 -14.23 1.14 -3.51
C LEU A 30 -14.44 0.87 -5.00
N GLU A 31 -14.22 1.87 -5.85
CA GLU A 31 -14.39 1.76 -7.31
C GLU A 31 -13.33 0.87 -7.97
N ASN A 32 -12.09 0.90 -7.46
CA ASN A 32 -10.96 0.14 -8.02
C ASN A 32 -10.75 -1.22 -7.34
N LYS A 33 -11.73 -1.70 -6.59
CA LYS A 33 -11.66 -2.96 -5.86
C LYS A 33 -11.77 -4.17 -6.80
N GLU A 34 -10.64 -4.75 -7.19
CA GLU A 34 -10.59 -6.00 -7.96
C GLU A 34 -10.41 -7.24 -7.04
N PRO A 35 -11.11 -8.37 -7.30
CA PRO A 35 -11.15 -9.52 -6.38
C PRO A 35 -9.81 -10.23 -6.15
N ASP A 36 -8.83 -10.07 -7.04
CA ASP A 36 -7.59 -10.88 -7.06
C ASP A 36 -6.30 -10.11 -6.69
N SER A 37 -6.38 -8.86 -6.20
CA SER A 37 -5.19 -8.02 -5.97
C SER A 37 -5.26 -7.16 -4.71
N LEU A 38 -5.68 -7.75 -3.57
CA LEU A 38 -6.10 -7.00 -2.39
C LEU A 38 -5.13 -7.16 -1.21
N TYR A 39 -4.47 -6.06 -0.81
CA TYR A 39 -4.28 -5.77 0.61
C TYR A 39 -5.21 -4.60 0.95
N TYR A 40 -6.17 -4.88 1.83
CA TYR A 40 -7.26 -3.97 2.14
C TYR A 40 -7.29 -3.77 3.65
N GLU A 41 -6.93 -2.56 4.09
CA GLU A 41 -7.18 -2.17 5.47
C GLU A 41 -8.50 -1.42 5.53
N ALA A 42 -9.57 -2.15 5.87
CA ALA A 42 -10.80 -1.52 6.34
C ALA A 42 -10.75 -1.44 7.86
N SER A 43 -9.95 -0.50 8.37
CA SER A 43 -10.16 0.03 9.70
C SER A 43 -11.39 0.96 9.69
N GLY A 44 -12.57 0.37 9.42
CA GLY A 44 -13.93 0.95 9.50
C GLY A 44 -14.12 2.45 9.26
N GLY A 45 -14.52 2.86 8.05
CA GLY A 45 -15.04 4.22 7.80
C GLY A 45 -14.64 4.82 6.46
N LEU A 46 -14.57 6.16 6.41
CA LEU A 46 -14.13 6.99 5.27
C LEU A 46 -12.62 6.88 4.98
N ASP A 47 -11.85 6.25 5.86
CA ASP A 47 -10.40 6.04 5.73
C ASP A 47 -10.09 4.67 5.10
N GLN A 48 -10.79 4.31 4.03
CA GLN A 48 -10.51 3.06 3.33
C GLN A 48 -9.26 3.22 2.51
N LEU A 49 -8.30 2.31 2.67
CA LEU A 49 -7.08 2.27 1.89
C LEU A 49 -6.98 0.94 1.16
N LEU A 50 -6.85 1.02 -0.17
CA LEU A 50 -6.65 -0.12 -1.04
C LEU A 50 -5.23 -0.07 -1.59
N ILE A 51 -4.44 -1.12 -1.36
CA ILE A 51 -3.19 -1.36 -2.09
C ILE A 51 -3.42 -2.50 -3.07
N CYS A 52 -3.17 -2.24 -4.36
CA CYS A 52 -3.37 -3.21 -5.43
C CYS A 52 -2.24 -3.19 -6.45
N LYS A 53 -2.26 -4.16 -7.39
CA LYS A 53 -1.22 -4.33 -8.42
C LYS A 53 0.20 -4.38 -7.83
N ILE A 54 0.37 -5.15 -6.76
CA ILE A 54 1.67 -5.32 -6.10
C ILE A 54 2.59 -6.13 -7.01
N GLU A 55 3.59 -5.48 -7.57
CA GLU A 55 4.65 -6.08 -8.37
C GLU A 55 5.95 -6.15 -7.57
N TRP A 56 6.34 -7.36 -7.18
CA TRP A 56 7.61 -7.62 -6.51
C TRP A 56 8.77 -7.49 -7.50
N GLN A 57 9.72 -6.63 -7.19
CA GLN A 57 10.95 -6.43 -7.97
C GLN A 57 12.02 -7.47 -7.62
N ASN A 58 11.84 -8.18 -6.50
CA ASN A 58 12.75 -9.18 -5.95
C ASN A 58 11.97 -10.43 -5.52
N GLU A 59 12.57 -11.24 -4.66
CA GLU A 59 11.90 -12.41 -4.07
C GLU A 59 10.66 -12.00 -3.28
N LYS A 60 9.55 -12.70 -3.53
CA LYS A 60 8.30 -12.50 -2.78
C LYS A 60 8.53 -12.90 -1.32
N PRO A 61 8.21 -12.03 -0.33
CA PRO A 61 8.31 -12.39 1.08
C PRO A 61 7.40 -13.55 1.45
N ASP A 62 7.71 -14.19 2.57
CA ASP A 62 6.76 -15.04 3.26
C ASP A 62 5.54 -14.23 3.75
N GLN A 63 4.50 -14.94 4.19
CA GLN A 63 3.23 -14.32 4.58
C GLN A 63 3.38 -13.36 5.78
N GLU A 64 4.25 -13.67 6.74
CA GLU A 64 4.45 -12.85 7.93
C GLU A 64 5.13 -11.54 7.56
N ARG A 65 6.20 -11.63 6.78
CA ARG A 65 6.95 -10.47 6.28
C ARG A 65 6.13 -9.65 5.30
N PHE A 66 5.31 -10.29 4.48
CA PHE A 66 4.35 -9.63 3.60
C PHE A 66 3.39 -8.74 4.41
N ASN A 67 2.72 -9.30 5.42
CA ASN A 67 1.79 -8.54 6.26
C ASN A 67 2.48 -7.35 6.96
N GLN A 68 3.67 -7.57 7.53
CA GLN A 68 4.46 -6.49 8.15
C GLN A 68 4.74 -5.35 7.16
N ILE A 69 5.18 -5.68 5.94
CA ILE A 69 5.50 -4.69 4.92
C ILE A 69 4.25 -3.93 4.49
N MET A 70 3.09 -4.61 4.41
CA MET A 70 1.84 -3.96 4.04
C MET A 70 1.30 -3.03 5.15
N ASP A 71 1.39 -3.43 6.42
CA ASP A 71 1.02 -2.57 7.57
C ASP A 71 1.90 -1.31 7.62
N GLU A 72 3.21 -1.47 7.39
CA GLU A 72 4.13 -0.35 7.28
C GLU A 72 3.84 0.53 6.04
N ALA A 73 3.44 -0.09 4.93
CA ALA A 73 3.07 0.62 3.70
C ALA A 73 1.85 1.51 3.92
N ILE A 74 0.82 1.01 4.60
CA ILE A 74 -0.38 1.79 4.98
C ILE A 74 0.02 2.96 5.87
N THR A 75 0.81 2.70 6.91
CA THR A 75 1.31 3.75 7.81
C THR A 75 2.08 4.84 7.03
N ALA A 76 2.87 4.45 6.02
CA ALA A 76 3.59 5.39 5.17
C ALA A 76 2.65 6.23 4.29
N ILE A 77 1.58 5.64 3.77
CA ILE A 77 0.58 6.35 2.97
C ILE A 77 -0.23 7.30 3.86
N ASP A 78 -0.73 6.85 5.00
CA ASP A 78 -1.49 7.67 5.95
C ASP A 78 -0.70 8.89 6.40
N LYS A 79 0.58 8.69 6.71
CA LYS A 79 1.49 9.79 7.05
C LYS A 79 1.67 10.75 5.89
N TRP A 80 1.86 10.24 4.67
CA TRP A 80 2.00 11.08 3.47
C TRP A 80 0.74 11.89 3.16
N ILE A 81 -0.45 11.30 3.38
CA ILE A 81 -1.74 11.98 3.26
C ILE A 81 -1.85 13.08 4.34
N SER A 82 -1.55 12.73 5.59
CA SER A 82 -1.62 13.64 6.75
C SER A 82 -0.66 14.82 6.63
N ASP A 83 0.54 14.60 6.08
CA ASP A 83 1.55 15.65 5.86
C ASP A 83 1.18 16.62 4.72
N ARG A 84 0.20 16.26 3.86
CA ARG A 84 -0.26 17.06 2.71
C ARG A 84 -1.60 17.75 2.92
N MET A 85 -2.40 17.37 3.91
CA MET A 85 -3.62 18.08 4.32
C MET A 85 -3.30 19.23 5.27
#